data_AF-A0A959ABE1-F1
#
_entry.id   AF-A0A959ABE1-F1
#
_cell.length_a   1.000
_cell.length_b   1.000
_cell.length_c   1.000
_cell.angle_alpha   90.00
_cell.angle_beta   90.00
_cell.angle_gamma   90.00
#
_symmetry.space_group_name_H-M   'P 1'
#
loop_
_entity.id
_entity.type
_entity.pdbx_description
1 polymer ?
#
loop_
_entity_poly.entity_id
_entity_poly.type
_entity_poly.pdbx_seq_one_letter_code
_entity_poly.pdbx_strand_id
1 'polypeptide(L)'
;MTGLDQDLMQKNLACVDIRSAQKNMFVFCIYLVVINFLFLVLGALLYMYAGSIGLEVPARTDHLYPQIAFNHLDAAAGIFFILGLIASTYASSDSALTALTTSFCVDFLNFEKKATTEQQFIYEEDRVAHEKKIEKAQQKTRTLVHLLFSVLFIFIILFLNGVSSDAVIVLIFKIAGYTYGPLLGLFTFGLFTKLKLRDKFVPVVCVLAPVLTFLVEVSCKNWLDVGFLTILINGLITAFGLWAISYRDTEEELDSDLNSI
;
A
#
# COMPACT_ATOMS: atom_id res chain seq x y z
N MET A 1 -5.44 -1.44 -7.12
CA MET A 1 -4.42 -0.70 -6.36
C MET A 1 -3.30 -0.14 -7.22
N THR A 2 -3.11 -0.59 -8.45
CA THR A 2 -2.14 0.01 -9.37
C THR A 2 -2.54 1.43 -9.72
N GLY A 3 -1.76 2.41 -9.24
CA GLY A 3 -2.07 3.84 -9.27
C GLY A 3 -2.32 4.47 -7.88
N LEU A 4 -2.65 3.66 -6.87
CA LEU A 4 -2.80 4.07 -5.47
C LEU A 4 -1.63 3.59 -4.59
N ASP A 5 -1.09 2.43 -4.92
CA ASP A 5 0.04 1.82 -4.23
C ASP A 5 1.33 2.23 -4.90
N GLN A 6 2.23 2.84 -4.12
CA GLN A 6 3.50 3.35 -4.60
C GLN A 6 4.40 2.25 -5.19
N ASP A 7 4.44 1.06 -4.60
CA ASP A 7 5.29 -0.04 -5.08
C ASP A 7 4.81 -0.51 -6.46
N LEU A 8 3.49 -0.71 -6.61
CA LEU A 8 2.92 -1.10 -7.90
C LEU A 8 2.97 0.02 -8.95
N MET A 9 2.87 1.29 -8.53
CA MET A 9 2.99 2.43 -9.43
C MET A 9 4.42 2.54 -9.98
N GLN A 10 5.44 2.48 -9.12
CA GLN A 10 6.84 2.59 -9.51
C GLN A 10 7.27 1.46 -10.46
N LYS A 11 6.82 0.22 -10.21
CA LYS A 11 7.09 -0.92 -11.10
C LYS A 11 6.54 -0.72 -12.52
N ASN A 12 5.37 -0.08 -12.64
CA ASN A 12 4.79 0.22 -13.95
C ASN A 12 5.48 1.41 -14.64
N LEU A 13 5.87 2.45 -13.90
CA LEU A 13 6.60 3.60 -14.43
C LEU A 13 8.02 3.27 -14.89
N ALA A 14 8.62 2.21 -14.34
CA ALA A 14 9.93 1.71 -14.76
C ALA A 14 9.89 0.94 -16.09
N CYS A 15 8.71 0.66 -16.64
CA CYS A 15 8.57 0.04 -17.96
C CYS A 15 8.92 1.04 -19.07
N VAL A 16 9.55 0.55 -20.14
CA VAL A 16 10.02 1.38 -21.26
C VAL A 16 8.87 2.09 -21.98
N ASP A 17 7.72 1.43 -22.09
CA ASP A 17 6.57 1.92 -22.84
C ASP A 17 5.24 1.40 -22.25
N ILE A 18 4.13 2.06 -22.63
CA ILE A 18 2.78 1.75 -22.14
C ILE A 18 2.37 0.31 -22.45
N ARG A 19 2.73 -0.23 -23.62
CA ARG A 19 2.38 -1.60 -24.00
C ARG A 19 3.09 -2.60 -23.11
N SER A 20 4.35 -2.33 -22.76
CA SER A 20 5.10 -3.12 -21.79
C SER A 20 4.49 -3.06 -20.39
N ALA A 21 4.09 -1.88 -19.92
CA ALA A 21 3.39 -1.73 -18.64
C ALA A 21 2.04 -2.47 -18.60
N GLN A 22 1.25 -2.42 -19.68
CA GLN A 22 0.00 -3.16 -19.81
C GLN A 22 0.21 -4.68 -19.79
N LYS A 23 1.24 -5.17 -20.51
CA LYS A 23 1.61 -6.60 -20.49
C LYS A 23 2.03 -7.02 -19.08
N ASN A 24 2.86 -6.23 -18.41
CA ASN A 24 3.27 -6.48 -17.03
C ASN A 24 2.06 -6.63 -16.11
N MET A 25 1.11 -5.70 -16.20
CA MET A 25 -0.11 -5.74 -15.40
C MET A 25 -1.02 -6.93 -15.71
N PHE A 26 -1.18 -7.28 -16.99
CA PHE A 26 -2.01 -8.42 -17.37
C PHE A 26 -1.40 -9.74 -16.88
N VAL A 27 -0.10 -9.92 -17.08
CA VAL A 27 0.64 -11.11 -16.61
C VAL A 27 0.62 -11.20 -15.08
N PHE A 28 0.82 -10.07 -14.39
CA PHE A 28 0.68 -9.98 -12.94
C PHE A 28 -0.70 -10.43 -12.46
N CYS A 29 -1.78 -9.95 -13.06
CA CYS A 29 -3.14 -10.36 -12.68
C CYS A 29 -3.37 -11.86 -12.86
N ILE A 30 -2.87 -12.46 -13.95
CA ILE A 30 -2.95 -13.90 -14.17
C ILE A 30 -2.20 -14.66 -13.06
N TYR A 31 -0.95 -14.29 -12.78
CA TYR A 31 -0.18 -14.93 -11.73
C TYR A 31 -0.81 -14.76 -10.35
N LEU A 32 -1.35 -13.57 -10.05
CA LEU A 32 -2.04 -13.29 -8.80
C LEU A 32 -3.20 -14.24 -8.57
N VAL A 33 -4.05 -14.45 -9.57
CA VAL A 33 -5.20 -15.37 -9.46
C VAL A 33 -4.74 -16.80 -9.28
N VAL A 34 -3.81 -17.27 -10.11
CA VAL A 34 -3.31 -18.65 -10.07
C VAL A 34 -2.62 -18.96 -8.74
N ILE A 35 -1.71 -18.10 -8.29
CA ILE A 35 -0.95 -18.30 -7.06
C ILE A 35 -1.87 -18.26 -5.84
N ASN A 36 -2.81 -17.31 -5.77
CA ASN A 36 -3.77 -17.25 -4.67
C ASN A 36 -4.66 -18.49 -4.64
N PHE A 37 -5.10 -18.99 -5.80
CA PHE A 37 -5.86 -20.24 -5.87
C PHE A 37 -5.03 -21.42 -5.34
N LEU A 38 -3.75 -21.52 -5.71
CA LEU A 38 -2.86 -22.56 -5.19
C LEU A 38 -2.68 -22.47 -3.66
N PHE A 39 -2.51 -21.26 -3.10
CA PHE A 39 -2.44 -21.07 -1.65
C PHE A 39 -3.75 -21.42 -0.93
N LEU A 40 -4.90 -21.11 -1.54
CA LEU A 40 -6.21 -21.47 -1.00
C LEU A 40 -6.40 -22.99 -0.96
N VAL A 41 -6.09 -23.68 -2.07
CA VAL A 41 -6.13 -25.15 -2.16
C VAL A 41 -5.17 -25.77 -1.13
N LEU A 42 -3.96 -25.23 -1.03
CA LEU A 42 -2.99 -25.68 -0.03
C LEU A 42 -3.51 -25.51 1.40
N GLY A 43 -4.10 -24.36 1.73
CA GLY A 43 -4.75 -24.13 3.01
C GLY A 43 -5.84 -25.17 3.31
N ALA A 44 -6.71 -25.45 2.34
CA ALA A 44 -7.75 -26.47 2.48
C ALA A 44 -7.16 -27.88 2.69
N LEU A 45 -6.13 -28.25 1.93
CA LEU A 45 -5.44 -29.53 2.07
C LEU A 45 -4.78 -29.69 3.45
N LEU A 46 -4.17 -28.63 3.98
CA LEU A 46 -3.56 -28.64 5.31
C LEU A 46 -4.61 -28.84 6.40
N TYR A 47 -5.79 -28.22 6.28
CA TYR A 47 -6.91 -28.44 7.19
C TYR A 47 -7.41 -29.90 7.14
N MET A 48 -7.59 -30.45 5.94
CA MET A 48 -7.99 -31.86 5.78
C MET A 48 -6.93 -32.81 6.34
N TYR A 49 -5.66 -32.51 6.10
CA TYR A 49 -4.54 -33.31 6.61
C TYR A 49 -4.48 -33.28 8.13
N ALA A 50 -4.61 -32.10 8.76
CA ALA A 50 -4.68 -31.96 10.21
C ALA A 50 -5.79 -32.83 10.81
N GLY A 51 -6.98 -32.81 10.20
CA GLY A 51 -8.08 -33.70 10.58
C GLY A 51 -7.75 -35.19 10.44
N SER A 52 -7.00 -35.59 9.41
CA SER A 52 -6.64 -37.00 9.18
C SER A 52 -5.67 -37.57 10.21
N ILE A 53 -4.80 -36.73 10.78
CA ILE A 53 -3.82 -37.13 11.81
C ILE A 53 -4.31 -36.81 13.24
N GLY A 54 -5.53 -36.28 13.38
CA GLY A 54 -6.09 -35.89 14.68
C GLY A 54 -5.41 -34.67 15.31
N LEU A 55 -4.78 -33.80 14.49
CA LEU A 55 -4.16 -32.57 14.97
C LEU A 55 -5.22 -31.48 15.18
N GLU A 56 -5.29 -30.94 16.40
CA GLU A 56 -6.15 -29.80 16.68
C GLU A 56 -5.66 -28.54 15.96
N VAL A 57 -6.59 -27.78 15.38
CA VAL A 57 -6.28 -26.53 14.70
C VAL A 57 -5.89 -25.47 15.74
N PRO A 58 -4.73 -24.82 15.63
CA PRO A 58 -4.31 -23.79 16.58
C PRO A 58 -5.29 -22.62 16.62
N ALA A 59 -5.47 -22.03 17.81
CA ALA A 59 -6.29 -20.82 17.98
C ALA A 59 -5.83 -19.66 17.07
N ARG A 60 -4.51 -19.54 16.84
CA ARG A 60 -3.93 -18.69 15.81
C ARG A 60 -3.71 -19.51 14.55
N THR A 61 -4.63 -19.39 13.59
CA THR A 61 -4.65 -20.19 12.36
C THR A 61 -3.38 -20.07 11.51
N ASP A 62 -2.65 -18.95 11.60
CA ASP A 62 -1.38 -18.74 10.90
C ASP A 62 -0.29 -19.75 11.31
N HIS A 63 -0.41 -20.37 12.49
CA HIS A 63 0.54 -21.39 12.97
C HIS A 63 0.29 -22.79 12.42
N LEU A 64 -0.90 -23.06 11.87
CA LEU A 64 -1.26 -24.40 11.36
C LEU A 64 -0.25 -24.86 10.29
N TYR A 65 0.05 -23.97 9.34
CA TYR A 65 0.92 -24.32 8.24
C TYR A 65 2.37 -24.59 8.67
N PRO A 66 3.04 -23.72 9.46
CA PRO A 66 4.34 -24.03 10.07
C PRO A 66 4.33 -25.32 10.89
N GLN A 67 3.29 -25.56 11.70
CA GLN A 67 3.24 -26.74 12.58
C GLN A 67 3.25 -28.05 11.78
N ILE A 68 2.50 -28.11 10.68
CA ILE A 68 2.50 -29.26 9.76
C ILE A 68 3.86 -29.38 9.08
N ALA A 69 4.42 -28.26 8.57
CA ALA A 69 5.68 -28.28 7.84
C ALA A 69 6.88 -28.75 8.68
N PHE A 70 6.91 -28.41 9.97
CA PHE A 70 8.03 -28.75 10.85
C PHE A 70 7.90 -30.10 11.55
N ASN A 71 6.68 -30.53 11.87
CA ASN A 71 6.48 -31.70 12.73
C ASN A 71 5.92 -32.91 11.99
N HIS A 72 5.37 -32.72 10.79
CA HIS A 72 4.62 -33.78 10.08
C HIS A 72 5.05 -33.99 8.61
N LEU A 73 5.86 -33.10 8.04
CA LEU A 73 6.45 -33.28 6.71
C LEU A 73 7.90 -33.79 6.80
N ASP A 74 8.38 -34.40 5.71
CA ASP A 74 9.78 -34.77 5.57
C ASP A 74 10.70 -33.54 5.61
N ALA A 75 11.93 -33.72 6.11
CA ALA A 75 12.89 -32.65 6.35
C ALA A 75 13.17 -31.83 5.07
N ALA A 76 13.23 -32.49 3.91
CA ALA A 76 13.42 -31.81 2.64
C ALA A 76 12.25 -30.83 2.33
N ALA A 77 11.01 -31.26 2.54
CA ALA A 77 9.84 -30.42 2.31
C ALA A 77 9.80 -29.22 3.29
N GLY A 78 10.15 -29.44 4.56
CA GLY A 78 10.27 -28.37 5.55
C GLY A 78 11.33 -27.32 5.17
N ILE A 79 12.50 -27.75 4.67
CA ILE A 79 13.58 -26.84 4.23
C ILE A 79 13.13 -25.99 3.04
N PHE A 80 12.61 -26.60 1.98
CA PHE A 80 12.13 -25.86 0.81
C PHE A 80 11.00 -24.89 1.17
N PHE A 81 10.14 -25.28 2.12
CA PHE A 81 9.09 -24.41 2.64
C PHE A 81 9.65 -23.16 3.31
N ILE A 82 10.59 -23.31 4.26
CA ILE A 82 11.21 -22.16 4.94
C ILE A 82 11.91 -21.26 3.93
N LEU A 83 12.67 -21.83 3.00
CA LEU A 83 13.37 -21.05 1.97
C LEU A 83 12.37 -20.25 1.12
N GLY A 84 11.26 -20.86 0.71
CA GLY A 84 10.20 -20.19 -0.03
C GLY A 84 9.51 -19.08 0.76
N LEU A 85 9.16 -19.34 2.03
CA LEU A 85 8.53 -18.37 2.92
C LEU A 85 9.45 -17.18 3.17
N ILE A 86 10.72 -17.44 3.49
CA ILE A 86 11.74 -16.42 3.72
C ILE A 86 11.98 -15.60 2.44
N ALA A 87 12.14 -16.25 1.29
CA ALA A 87 12.36 -15.56 0.02
C ALA A 87 11.17 -14.66 -0.36
N SER A 88 9.94 -15.16 -0.21
CA SER A 88 8.73 -14.39 -0.48
C SER A 88 8.58 -13.22 0.48
N THR A 89 8.82 -13.44 1.77
CA THR A 89 8.71 -12.40 2.82
C THR A 89 9.76 -11.32 2.64
N TYR A 90 11.01 -11.68 2.33
CA TYR A 90 12.07 -10.70 2.07
C TYR A 90 11.77 -9.86 0.83
N ALA A 91 11.36 -10.49 -0.28
CA ALA A 91 11.04 -9.76 -1.51
C ALA A 91 9.90 -8.74 -1.30
N SER A 92 8.86 -9.09 -0.54
CA SER A 92 7.75 -8.19 -0.24
C SER A 92 8.12 -7.09 0.76
N SER A 93 8.92 -7.42 1.77
CA SER A 93 9.32 -6.45 2.81
C SER A 93 10.29 -5.41 2.26
N ASP A 94 11.22 -5.84 1.41
CA ASP A 94 12.20 -4.96 0.76
C ASP A 94 11.52 -3.93 -0.16
N SER A 95 10.55 -4.37 -0.97
CA SER A 95 9.80 -3.47 -1.85
C SER A 95 8.95 -2.47 -1.06
N ALA A 96 8.26 -2.92 0.00
CA ALA A 96 7.48 -2.05 0.86
C ALA A 96 8.34 -0.99 1.58
N LEU A 97 9.49 -1.39 2.12
CA LEU A 97 10.40 -0.48 2.81
C LEU A 97 11.02 0.53 1.85
N THR A 98 11.38 0.10 0.64
CA THR A 98 11.88 0.97 -0.44
C THR A 98 10.82 1.97 -0.90
N ALA A 99 9.57 1.54 -1.07
CA ALA A 99 8.47 2.43 -1.43
C ALA A 99 8.20 3.47 -0.33
N LEU A 100 8.22 3.07 0.94
CA LEU A 100 8.05 3.98 2.07
C LEU A 100 9.21 4.99 2.18
N THR A 101 10.45 4.51 2.06
CA THR A 101 11.66 5.36 2.07
C THR A 101 11.59 6.39 0.93
N THR A 102 11.25 5.95 -0.27
CA THR A 102 11.16 6.82 -1.45
C THR A 102 10.08 7.87 -1.28
N SER A 103 8.86 7.46 -0.87
CA SER A 103 7.75 8.40 -0.64
C SER A 103 8.11 9.42 0.44
N PHE A 104 8.74 9.00 1.54
CA PHE A 104 9.18 9.94 2.58
C PHE A 104 10.26 10.92 2.07
N CYS A 105 11.26 10.44 1.34
CA CYS A 105 12.31 11.29 0.79
C CYS A 105 11.79 12.29 -0.26
N VAL A 106 10.89 11.87 -1.13
CA VAL A 106 10.33 12.72 -2.19
C VAL A 106 9.26 13.64 -1.62
N ASP A 107 8.24 13.11 -0.97
CA ASP A 107 7.04 13.86 -0.60
C ASP A 107 7.24 14.73 0.66
N PHE A 108 7.98 14.22 1.66
CA PHE A 108 8.19 14.94 2.92
C PHE A 108 9.50 15.71 2.95
N LEU A 109 10.61 15.10 2.52
CA LEU A 109 11.92 15.75 2.52
C LEU A 109 12.19 16.61 1.29
N ASN A 110 11.27 16.60 0.31
CA ASN A 110 11.29 17.40 -0.92
C ASN A 110 12.62 17.24 -1.68
N PHE A 111 13.08 16.00 -1.89
CA PHE A 111 14.34 15.73 -2.59
C PHE A 111 14.36 16.30 -4.02
N GLU A 112 13.23 16.31 -4.72
CA GLU A 112 13.12 16.89 -6.07
C GLU A 112 13.40 18.39 -6.07
N LYS A 113 12.73 19.17 -5.20
CA LYS A 113 12.94 20.62 -5.12
C LYS A 113 14.37 21.00 -4.72
N LYS A 114 15.01 20.19 -3.87
CA LYS A 114 16.40 20.43 -3.47
C LYS A 114 17.38 20.21 -4.63
N ALA A 115 17.13 19.21 -5.48
CA ALA A 115 17.93 18.96 -6.67
C ALA A 115 17.76 20.08 -7.72
N THR A 116 16.57 20.67 -7.82
CA THR A 116 16.24 21.74 -8.78
C THR A 116 16.37 23.16 -8.19
N THR A 117 17.07 23.34 -7.06
CA THR A 117 17.27 24.69 -6.50
C THR A 117 17.98 25.53 -7.56
N GLU A 118 17.30 26.57 -8.08
CA GLU A 118 17.81 27.50 -9.10
C GLU A 118 19.01 28.29 -8.56
N GLN A 119 20.18 27.65 -8.57
CA GLN A 119 21.44 28.32 -8.41
C GLN A 119 21.99 28.59 -9.80
N GLN A 120 22.17 29.87 -10.11
CA GLN A 120 22.73 30.31 -11.38
C GLN A 120 24.23 30.05 -11.36
N PHE A 121 24.64 28.93 -11.98
CA PHE A 121 26.06 28.59 -12.15
C PHE A 121 26.60 29.26 -13.41
N ILE A 122 27.77 29.90 -13.30
CA ILE A 122 28.46 30.55 -14.43
C ILE A 122 29.30 29.52 -15.21
N TYR A 123 29.79 28.48 -14.53
CA TYR A 123 30.61 27.41 -15.10
C TYR A 123 29.98 26.04 -14.89
N GLU A 124 30.06 25.17 -15.90
CA GLU A 124 29.47 23.82 -15.87
C GLU A 124 30.11 22.92 -14.79
N GLU A 125 31.40 23.12 -14.49
CA GLU A 125 32.11 22.36 -13.45
C GLU A 125 31.52 22.61 -12.04
N ASP A 126 31.16 23.86 -11.74
CA ASP A 126 30.54 24.22 -10.46
C ASP A 126 29.15 23.61 -10.32
N ARG A 127 28.39 23.57 -11.43
CA ARG A 127 27.07 22.92 -11.48
C ARG A 127 27.18 21.42 -11.22
N VAL A 128 28.08 20.72 -11.91
CA VAL A 128 28.29 19.28 -11.74
C VAL A 128 28.80 18.95 -10.32
N ALA A 129 29.70 19.78 -9.77
CA ALA A 129 30.16 19.62 -8.40
C ALA A 129 29.03 19.82 -7.37
N HIS A 130 28.13 20.77 -7.63
CA HIS A 130 26.95 21.03 -6.80
C HIS A 130 25.94 19.88 -6.84
N GLU A 131 25.57 19.42 -8.04
CA GLU A 131 24.67 18.27 -8.26
C GLU A 131 25.21 17.03 -7.53
N LYS A 132 26.50 16.72 -7.70
CA LYS A 132 27.17 15.59 -7.03
C LYS A 132 27.19 15.73 -5.49
N LYS A 133 27.26 16.96 -4.97
CA LYS A 133 27.19 17.23 -3.53
C LYS A 133 25.78 16.99 -3.00
N ILE A 134 24.75 17.43 -3.73
CA ILE A 134 23.36 17.16 -3.39
C ILE A 134 23.09 15.66 -3.40
N GLU A 135 23.47 14.95 -4.48
CA GLU A 135 23.26 13.51 -4.60
C GLU A 135 23.89 12.74 -3.44
N LYS A 136 25.13 13.08 -3.06
CA LYS A 136 25.80 12.46 -1.91
C LYS A 136 25.08 12.74 -0.60
N ALA A 137 24.59 13.96 -0.38
CA ALA A 137 23.82 14.31 0.81
C ALA A 137 22.47 13.58 0.85
N GLN A 138 21.77 13.50 -0.28
CA GLN A 138 20.52 12.77 -0.45
C GLN A 138 20.72 11.27 -0.24
N GLN A 139 21.80 10.68 -0.76
CA GLN A 139 22.12 9.26 -0.57
C GLN A 139 22.30 8.93 0.91
N LYS A 140 23.09 9.73 1.65
CA LYS A 140 23.25 9.55 3.10
C LYS A 140 21.93 9.65 3.85
N THR A 141 21.12 10.64 3.49
CA THR A 141 19.81 10.86 4.11
C THR A 141 18.85 9.71 3.81
N ARG A 142 18.83 9.21 2.56
CA ARG A 142 18.03 8.05 2.16
C ARG A 142 18.43 6.80 2.92
N THR A 143 19.73 6.51 3.04
CA THR A 143 20.22 5.37 3.84
C THR A 143 19.82 5.49 5.31
N LEU A 144 19.88 6.70 5.89
CA LEU A 144 19.44 6.93 7.27
C LEU A 144 17.93 6.70 7.43
N VAL A 145 17.11 7.27 6.55
CA VAL A 145 15.64 7.09 6.55
C VAL A 145 15.28 5.61 6.38
N HIS A 146 15.94 4.91 5.45
CA HIS A 146 15.72 3.48 5.23
C HIS A 146 16.02 2.68 6.51
N LEU A 147 17.17 2.91 7.15
CA LEU A 147 17.55 2.27 8.40
C LEU A 147 16.54 2.56 9.53
N LEU A 148 16.10 3.82 9.66
CA LEU A 148 15.09 4.21 10.65
C LEU A 148 13.77 3.47 10.43
N PHE A 149 13.31 3.36 9.18
CA PHE A 149 12.12 2.58 8.86
C PHE A 149 12.30 1.09 9.11
N SER A 150 13.48 0.51 8.82
CA SER A 150 13.77 -0.89 9.15
C SER A 150 13.64 -1.15 10.66
N VAL A 151 14.23 -0.28 11.49
CA VAL A 151 14.15 -0.39 12.96
C VAL A 151 12.71 -0.18 13.44
N LEU A 152 11.99 0.79 12.88
CA LEU A 152 10.58 1.01 13.20
C LEU A 152 9.71 -0.20 12.87
N PHE A 153 9.92 -0.84 11.71
CA PHE A 153 9.21 -2.06 11.33
C PHE A 153 9.44 -3.19 12.32
N ILE A 154 10.68 -3.40 12.75
CA ILE A 154 11.00 -4.40 13.79
C ILE A 154 10.22 -4.10 15.08
N PHE A 155 10.21 -2.83 15.52
CA PHE A 155 9.47 -2.43 16.71
C PHE A 155 7.95 -2.69 16.57
N ILE A 156 7.36 -2.32 15.43
CA ILE A 156 5.94 -2.55 15.15
C ILE A 156 5.62 -4.04 15.16
N ILE A 157 6.45 -4.88 14.53
CA ILE A 157 6.25 -6.34 14.49
C ILE A 157 6.29 -6.93 15.92
N LEU A 158 7.27 -6.55 16.74
CA LEU A 158 7.37 -7.02 18.12
C LEU A 158 6.19 -6.55 18.96
N PHE A 159 5.76 -5.29 18.79
CA PHE A 159 4.60 -4.73 19.47
C PHE A 159 3.31 -5.48 19.10
N LEU A 160 3.05 -5.68 17.80
CA LEU A 160 1.87 -6.38 17.33
C LEU A 160 1.82 -7.83 17.79
N ASN A 161 2.97 -8.52 17.82
CA ASN A 161 3.07 -9.88 18.35
C ASN A 161 2.72 -9.94 19.85
N GLY A 162 3.18 -8.95 20.63
CA GLY A 162 2.92 -8.88 22.07
C GLY A 162 1.50 -8.49 22.46
N VAL A 163 0.80 -7.72 21.63
CA VAL A 163 -0.54 -7.18 21.94
C VAL A 163 -1.69 -7.94 21.26
N SER A 164 -1.47 -8.48 20.07
CA SER A 164 -2.57 -9.05 19.26
C SER A 164 -2.77 -10.54 19.53
N SER A 165 -3.99 -10.94 19.90
CA SER A 165 -4.38 -12.36 20.00
C SER A 165 -4.78 -12.97 18.66
N ASP A 166 -5.24 -12.15 17.72
CA ASP A 166 -5.78 -12.57 16.43
C ASP A 166 -4.67 -12.88 15.41
N ALA A 167 -5.05 -13.56 14.32
CA ALA A 167 -4.20 -13.72 13.15
C ALA A 167 -3.77 -12.34 12.63
N VAL A 168 -2.46 -12.14 12.41
CA VAL A 168 -1.90 -10.83 12.07
C VAL A 168 -2.49 -10.31 10.75
N ILE A 169 -2.81 -11.22 9.84
CA ILE A 169 -3.45 -10.91 8.56
C ILE A 169 -4.81 -10.21 8.72
N VAL A 170 -5.61 -10.60 9.72
CA VAL A 170 -6.93 -10.00 9.98
C VAL A 170 -6.77 -8.56 10.44
N LEU A 171 -5.81 -8.29 11.32
CA LEU A 171 -5.52 -6.94 11.79
C LEU A 171 -5.07 -6.03 10.64
N ILE A 172 -4.16 -6.52 9.79
CA ILE A 172 -3.68 -5.79 8.62
C ILE A 172 -4.85 -5.44 7.69
N PHE A 173 -5.71 -6.41 7.38
CA PHE A 173 -6.87 -6.17 6.52
C PHE A 173 -7.87 -5.21 7.14
N LYS A 174 -8.09 -5.27 8.45
CA LYS A 174 -8.96 -4.31 9.14
C LYS A 174 -8.42 -2.89 9.01
N ILE A 175 -7.13 -2.68 9.28
CA ILE A 175 -6.50 -1.36 9.15
C ILE A 175 -6.57 -0.87 7.70
N ALA A 176 -6.18 -1.71 6.73
CA ALA A 176 -6.26 -1.39 5.31
C ALA A 176 -7.69 -1.06 4.88
N GLY A 177 -8.69 -1.73 5.46
CA GLY A 177 -10.11 -1.49 5.29
C GLY A 177 -10.52 -0.03 5.47
N TYR A 178 -9.97 0.60 6.51
CA TYR A 178 -10.28 1.97 6.88
C TYR A 178 -9.38 3.01 6.21
N THR A 179 -8.11 2.69 5.97
CA THR A 179 -7.13 3.64 5.42
C THR A 179 -7.15 3.70 3.88
N TYR A 180 -7.44 2.58 3.21
CA TYR A 180 -7.48 2.55 1.74
C TYR A 180 -8.80 3.04 1.14
N GLY A 181 -9.88 3.05 1.92
CA GLY A 181 -11.17 3.60 1.48
C GLY A 181 -11.06 5.05 0.97
N PRO A 182 -10.51 6.00 1.76
CA PRO A 182 -10.36 7.38 1.32
C PRO A 182 -9.48 7.55 0.09
N LEU A 183 -8.38 6.79 0.00
CA LEU A 183 -7.50 6.79 -1.18
C LEU A 183 -8.26 6.32 -2.42
N LEU A 184 -9.02 5.23 -2.30
CA LEU A 184 -9.87 4.73 -3.37
C LEU A 184 -10.91 5.77 -3.80
N GLY A 185 -11.54 6.45 -2.86
CA GLY A 185 -12.51 7.51 -3.16
C GLY A 185 -11.89 8.70 -3.89
N LEU A 186 -10.76 9.21 -3.41
CA LEU A 186 -10.01 10.31 -4.03
C LEU A 186 -9.62 9.99 -5.48
N PHE A 187 -9.01 8.83 -5.69
CA PHE A 187 -8.49 8.43 -7.00
C PHE A 187 -9.62 8.13 -7.98
N THR A 188 -10.67 7.45 -7.51
CA THR A 188 -11.88 7.20 -8.32
C THR A 188 -12.53 8.52 -8.72
N PHE A 189 -12.69 9.46 -7.78
CA PHE A 189 -13.28 10.77 -8.06
C PHE A 189 -12.45 11.56 -9.07
N GLY A 190 -11.12 11.61 -8.90
CA GLY A 190 -10.22 12.31 -9.80
C GLY A 190 -10.13 11.71 -11.21
N LEU A 191 -10.30 10.38 -11.35
CA LEU A 191 -10.29 9.71 -12.66
C LEU A 191 -11.60 9.86 -13.43
N PHE A 192 -12.74 9.81 -12.74
CA PHE A 192 -14.06 9.75 -13.39
C PHE A 192 -14.82 11.08 -13.39
N THR A 193 -14.32 12.12 -12.70
CA THR A 193 -14.96 13.43 -12.68
C THR A 193 -13.99 14.52 -13.13
N LYS A 194 -14.54 15.61 -13.68
CA LYS A 194 -13.79 16.83 -14.04
C LYS A 194 -14.07 17.99 -13.08
N LEU A 195 -14.74 17.72 -11.96
CA LEU A 195 -15.13 18.73 -11.00
C LEU A 195 -13.92 19.13 -10.16
N LYS A 196 -13.76 20.42 -9.91
CA LYS A 196 -12.72 20.91 -9.00
C LYS A 196 -13.17 20.69 -7.56
N LEU A 197 -12.21 20.44 -6.68
CA LEU A 197 -12.45 20.24 -5.26
C LEU A 197 -12.07 21.50 -4.48
N ARG A 198 -12.80 21.75 -3.40
CA ARG A 198 -12.38 22.73 -2.40
C ARG A 198 -11.33 22.09 -1.50
N ASP A 199 -10.05 22.23 -1.86
CA ASP A 199 -8.90 21.53 -1.24
C ASP A 199 -8.90 21.55 0.29
N LYS A 200 -9.32 22.66 0.90
CA LYS A 200 -9.38 22.82 2.36
C LYS A 200 -10.30 21.79 3.05
N PHE A 201 -11.34 21.30 2.38
CA PHE A 201 -12.28 20.33 2.95
C PHE A 201 -11.92 18.88 2.65
N VAL A 202 -10.99 18.62 1.72
CA VAL A 202 -10.61 17.26 1.33
C VAL A 202 -10.09 16.44 2.53
N PRO A 203 -9.18 16.94 3.40
CA PRO A 203 -8.73 16.20 4.57
C PRO A 203 -9.86 15.87 5.54
N VAL A 204 -10.85 16.77 5.67
CA VAL A 204 -12.00 16.59 6.56
C VAL A 204 -12.86 15.43 6.04
N VAL A 205 -13.13 15.37 4.74
CA VAL A 205 -13.85 14.25 4.11
C VAL A 205 -13.11 12.93 4.32
N CYS A 206 -11.80 12.91 4.10
CA CYS A 206 -10.99 11.70 4.23
C CYS A 206 -10.90 11.15 5.66
N VAL A 207 -11.07 11.99 6.68
CA VAL A 207 -11.15 11.56 8.08
C VAL A 207 -12.57 11.17 8.48
N LEU A 208 -13.59 11.89 7.98
CA LEU A 208 -14.99 11.59 8.27
C LEU A 208 -15.44 10.27 7.63
N ALA A 209 -14.97 9.93 6.44
CA ALA A 209 -15.43 8.74 5.73
C ALA A 209 -15.13 7.42 6.48
N PRO A 210 -13.91 7.18 7.03
CA PRO A 210 -13.66 6.02 7.89
C PRO A 210 -14.53 6.00 9.15
N VAL A 211 -14.78 7.16 9.77
CA VAL A 211 -15.63 7.26 10.98
C VAL A 211 -17.08 6.88 10.65
N LEU A 212 -17.63 7.42 9.56
CA LEU A 212 -18.97 7.07 9.10
C LEU A 212 -19.06 5.59 8.71
N THR A 213 -18.02 5.05 8.07
CA THR A 213 -17.96 3.62 7.74
C THR A 213 -17.97 2.76 9.00
N PHE A 214 -17.24 3.15 10.05
CA PHE A 214 -17.25 2.45 11.33
C PHE A 214 -18.64 2.45 11.97
N LEU A 215 -19.35 3.59 11.92
CA LEU A 215 -20.73 3.66 12.42
C LEU A 215 -21.68 2.74 11.64
N VAL A 216 -21.50 2.64 10.32
CA VAL A 216 -22.25 1.69 9.48
C VAL A 216 -21.93 0.26 9.89
N GLU A 217 -20.65 -0.10 10.07
CA GLU A 217 -20.23 -1.44 10.49
C GLU A 217 -20.87 -1.83 11.83
N VAL A 218 -20.82 -0.95 12.83
CA VAL A 218 -21.42 -1.20 14.15
C VAL A 218 -22.94 -1.34 14.07
N SER A 219 -23.61 -0.53 13.25
CA SER A 219 -25.07 -0.56 13.10
C SER A 219 -25.54 -1.84 12.37
N CYS A 220 -24.79 -2.29 11.37
CA CYS A 220 -25.11 -3.47 10.59
C CYS A 220 -24.68 -4.78 11.28
N LYS A 221 -23.81 -4.73 12.29
CA LYS A 221 -23.20 -5.92 12.92
C LYS A 221 -24.19 -7.00 13.37
N ASN A 222 -25.41 -6.62 13.75
CA ASN A 222 -26.43 -7.57 14.21
C ASN A 222 -27.13 -8.33 13.06
N TRP A 223 -26.98 -7.87 11.81
CA TRP A 223 -27.72 -8.38 10.63
C TRP A 223 -26.78 -8.80 9.49
N LEU A 224 -25.60 -8.18 9.38
CA LEU A 224 -24.63 -8.42 8.33
C LEU A 224 -23.22 -8.14 8.85
N ASP A 225 -22.30 -9.09 8.65
CA ASP A 225 -20.87 -8.81 8.77
C ASP A 225 -20.40 -8.11 7.48
N VAL A 226 -20.01 -6.85 7.61
CA VAL A 226 -19.56 -6.01 6.49
C VAL A 226 -18.21 -6.51 5.95
N GLY A 227 -17.35 -7.07 6.80
CA GLY A 227 -16.06 -7.66 6.39
C GLY A 227 -15.26 -6.77 5.43
N PHE A 228 -14.91 -7.33 4.26
CA PHE A 228 -14.13 -6.63 3.24
C PHE A 228 -14.91 -5.54 2.47
N LEU A 229 -16.24 -5.53 2.57
CA LEU A 229 -17.07 -4.51 1.94
C LEU A 229 -16.81 -3.11 2.54
N THR A 230 -16.20 -3.05 3.73
CA THR A 230 -15.76 -1.82 4.40
C THR A 230 -14.92 -0.93 3.48
N ILE A 231 -14.03 -1.49 2.66
CA ILE A 231 -13.22 -0.71 1.70
C ILE A 231 -14.11 -0.01 0.67
N LEU A 232 -15.07 -0.75 0.10
CA LEU A 232 -15.97 -0.22 -0.92
C LEU A 232 -16.89 0.84 -0.34
N ILE A 233 -17.50 0.58 0.83
CA ILE A 233 -18.39 1.53 1.51
C ILE A 233 -17.62 2.81 1.84
N ASN A 234 -16.42 2.69 2.41
CA ASN A 234 -15.58 3.83 2.77
C ASN A 234 -15.16 4.63 1.52
N GLY A 235 -14.80 3.95 0.43
CA GLY A 235 -14.50 4.57 -0.85
C GLY A 235 -15.70 5.34 -1.43
N LEU A 236 -16.90 4.77 -1.35
CA LEU A 236 -18.14 5.42 -1.82
C LEU A 236 -18.50 6.63 -0.95
N ILE A 237 -18.43 6.51 0.37
CA ILE A 237 -18.67 7.64 1.29
C ILE A 237 -17.68 8.77 1.00
N THR A 238 -16.40 8.44 0.79
CA THR A 238 -15.39 9.43 0.41
C THR A 238 -15.73 10.10 -0.90
N ALA A 239 -16.02 9.34 -1.96
CA ALA A 239 -16.37 9.88 -3.28
C ALA A 239 -17.62 10.79 -3.22
N PHE A 240 -18.63 10.41 -2.43
CA PHE A 240 -19.82 11.24 -2.21
C PHE A 240 -19.49 12.53 -1.44
N GLY A 241 -18.66 12.44 -0.39
CA GLY A 241 -18.20 13.62 0.34
C GLY A 241 -17.41 14.59 -0.54
N LEU A 242 -16.56 14.06 -1.43
CA LEU A 242 -15.82 14.84 -2.42
C LEU A 242 -16.77 15.52 -3.41
N TRP A 243 -17.78 14.80 -3.90
CA TRP A 243 -18.81 15.38 -4.76
C TRP A 243 -19.55 16.54 -4.09
N ALA A 244 -19.90 16.41 -2.81
CA ALA A 244 -20.59 17.45 -2.06
C ALA A 244 -19.76 18.74 -1.88
N ILE A 245 -18.43 18.64 -1.85
CA ILE A 245 -17.51 19.79 -1.76
C ILE A 245 -16.97 20.24 -3.12
N SER A 246 -17.41 19.61 -4.20
CA SER A 246 -16.97 19.91 -5.55
C SER A 246 -17.71 21.10 -6.15
N TYR A 247 -17.06 21.77 -7.09
CA TYR A 247 -17.63 22.87 -7.84
C TYR A 247 -17.19 22.81 -9.30
N ARG A 248 -17.84 23.60 -10.13
CA ARG A 248 -17.52 23.78 -11.55
C ARG A 248 -17.22 25.25 -11.75
N ASP A 249 -16.10 25.57 -12.39
CA ASP A 249 -15.82 26.96 -12.77
C ASP A 249 -16.92 27.42 -13.72
N THR A 250 -17.35 28.66 -13.53
CA THR A 250 -18.22 29.35 -14.50
C THR A 250 -17.30 29.91 -15.60
N GLU A 251 -17.74 30.01 -16.85
CA GLU A 251 -16.89 30.46 -17.99
C GLU A 251 -16.12 31.77 -17.73
N GLU A 252 -16.62 32.65 -16.86
CA GLU A 252 -15.97 33.91 -16.46
C GLU A 252 -14.68 33.74 -15.61
N GLU A 253 -14.52 32.66 -14.84
CA GLU A 253 -13.30 32.43 -14.02
C GLU A 253 -12.16 31.81 -14.85
N LEU A 254 -12.49 31.08 -15.92
CA LEU A 254 -11.48 30.54 -16.85
C LEU A 254 -10.71 31.65 -17.58
N ASP A 255 -11.39 32.72 -17.97
CA ASP A 255 -10.78 33.86 -18.66
C ASP A 255 -9.94 34.73 -17.71
N SER A 256 -10.23 34.76 -16.40
CA SER A 256 -9.39 35.50 -15.45
C SER A 256 -8.07 34.77 -15.14
N ASP A 257 -8.11 33.45 -15.01
CA ASP A 257 -6.91 32.65 -14.74
C ASP A 257 -5.96 32.64 -15.96
N LEU A 258 -6.50 32.56 -17.18
CA LEU A 258 -5.72 32.65 -18.43
C LEU A 258 -5.05 34.01 -18.65
N ASN A 259 -5.63 35.09 -18.13
CA ASN A 259 -5.06 36.45 -18.22
C ASN A 259 -4.10 36.78 -17.05
N SER A 260 -3.92 35.86 -16.10
CA SER A 260 -3.04 36.03 -14.92
C SER A 260 -1.72 35.23 -15.01
N ILE A 261 -1.56 34.41 -16.04
CA ILE A 261 -0.32 33.70 -16.42
C ILE A 261 0.42 34.52 -17.49
#